data_AF-A0A4Q9KHJ9-F1
#
_entry.id   AF-A0A4Q9KHJ9-F1
#
_cell.length_a   1.000
_cell.length_b   1.000
_cell.length_c   1.000
_cell.angle_alpha   90.00
_cell.angle_beta   90.00
_cell.angle_gamma   90.00
#
_symmetry.space_group_name_H-M   'P 1'
#
loop_
_entity.id
_entity.type
_entity.pdbx_description
1 polymer ?
#
loop_
_entity_poly.entity_id
_entity_poly.type
_entity_poly.pdbx_seq_one_letter_code
_entity_poly.pdbx_strand_id
1 'polypeptide(L)'
;MAALVSKGVDALTTADTILAGYAAQDTYKGKVRAVGKPFTKENYGIGLKKGDTALIYIVLNDAVTQFAVFAERRLSRSRHTAAPVTTAAPNIIQGSVEPGAALVP
;
A
#
# COMPACT_ATOMS: atom_id res chain seq x y z
N MET A 1 -17.55 0.23 3.39
CA MET A 1 -18.01 -1.05 3.97
C MET A 1 -19.47 -1.06 4.43
N ALA A 2 -20.00 0.05 4.97
CA ALA A 2 -21.41 0.12 5.41
C ALA A 2 -22.42 -0.35 4.35
N ALA A 3 -22.34 0.16 3.12
CA ALA A 3 -23.22 -0.25 2.02
C ALA A 3 -23.12 -1.74 1.66
N LEU A 4 -21.94 -2.36 1.81
CA LEU A 4 -21.74 -3.79 1.57
C LEU A 4 -22.39 -4.64 2.67
N VAL A 5 -22.24 -4.24 3.93
CA VAL A 5 -22.85 -4.94 5.08
C VAL A 5 -24.37 -4.75 5.12
N SER A 6 -24.87 -3.58 4.70
CA SER A 6 -26.31 -3.30 4.59
C SER A 6 -26.94 -3.85 3.31
N LYS A 7 -26.18 -4.57 2.48
CA LYS A 7 -26.62 -5.12 1.18
C LYS A 7 -27.14 -4.08 0.19
N GLY A 8 -26.65 -2.83 0.27
CA GLY A 8 -26.88 -1.80 -0.75
C GLY A 8 -25.99 -1.98 -1.98
N VAL A 9 -24.91 -2.75 -1.86
CA VAL A 9 -24.06 -3.23 -2.96
C VAL A 9 -23.68 -4.69 -2.71
N ASP A 10 -23.44 -5.46 -3.79
CA ASP A 10 -23.08 -6.88 -3.69
C ASP A 10 -21.59 -7.12 -3.48
N ALA A 11 -20.75 -6.23 -4.01
CA ALA A 11 -19.30 -6.33 -3.91
C ALA A 11 -18.66 -4.93 -3.90
N LEU A 12 -17.47 -4.85 -3.31
CA LEU A 12 -16.62 -3.66 -3.32
C LEU A 12 -15.21 -4.09 -3.71
N THR A 13 -14.64 -3.45 -4.73
CA THR A 13 -13.29 -3.73 -5.20
C THR A 13 -12.33 -2.61 -4.80
N THR A 14 -11.19 -2.99 -4.24
CA THR A 14 -10.03 -2.11 -3.99
C THR A 14 -8.82 -3.01 -3.72
N ALA A 15 -7.69 -2.43 -3.31
CA ALA A 15 -6.50 -3.18 -2.98
C ALA A 15 -6.75 -4.19 -1.84
N ASP A 16 -6.09 -5.33 -1.92
CA ASP A 16 -6.17 -6.44 -0.97
C ASP A 16 -5.83 -6.02 0.47
N THR A 17 -4.78 -5.21 0.64
CA THR A 17 -4.33 -4.68 1.94
C THR A 17 -5.36 -3.75 2.57
N ILE A 18 -6.01 -2.89 1.77
CA ILE A 18 -7.08 -2.00 2.22
C ILE A 18 -8.30 -2.84 2.63
N LEU A 19 -8.69 -3.83 1.82
CA LEU A 19 -9.77 -4.76 2.13
C LEU A 19 -9.49 -5.54 3.43
N ALA A 20 -8.27 -6.05 3.60
CA ALA A 20 -7.85 -6.76 4.80
C ALA A 20 -7.92 -5.87 6.05
N GLY A 21 -7.47 -4.61 5.94
CA GLY A 21 -7.55 -3.63 7.02
C GLY A 21 -9.00 -3.35 7.44
N TYR A 22 -9.91 -3.15 6.49
CA TYR A 22 -11.33 -2.99 6.79
C TYR A 22 -11.93 -4.24 7.44
N ALA A 23 -11.62 -5.43 6.92
CA ALA A 23 -12.13 -6.69 7.47
C ALA A 23 -11.64 -6.98 8.90
N ALA A 24 -10.49 -6.42 9.29
CA ALA A 24 -9.93 -6.57 10.64
C ALA A 24 -10.57 -5.64 11.69
N GLN A 25 -11.27 -4.58 11.28
CA GLN A 25 -11.94 -3.66 12.22
C GLN A 25 -13.10 -4.37 12.94
N ASP A 26 -13.27 -4.13 14.24
CA ASP A 26 -14.29 -4.79 15.07
C ASP A 26 -15.70 -4.68 14.50
N THR A 27 -16.03 -3.54 13.87
CA THR A 27 -17.34 -3.31 13.27
C THR A 27 -17.64 -4.26 12.10
N TYR A 28 -16.61 -4.73 11.39
CA TYR A 28 -16.72 -5.51 10.14
C TYR A 28 -16.18 -6.94 10.26
N LYS A 29 -15.46 -7.24 11.35
CA LYS A 29 -14.89 -8.56 11.62
C LYS A 29 -15.97 -9.63 11.60
N GLY A 30 -15.75 -10.67 10.79
CA GLY A 30 -16.70 -11.77 10.58
C GLY A 30 -17.92 -11.44 9.73
N LYS A 31 -18.13 -10.18 9.31
CA LYS A 31 -19.26 -9.76 8.47
C LYS A 31 -18.90 -9.65 6.99
N VAL A 32 -17.63 -9.44 6.68
CA VAL A 32 -17.11 -9.32 5.32
C VAL A 32 -15.94 -10.27 5.12
N ARG A 33 -15.70 -10.65 3.86
CA ARG A 33 -14.53 -11.43 3.45
C ARG A 33 -14.01 -10.94 2.11
N ALA A 34 -12.70 -10.97 1.94
CA ALA A 34 -12.08 -10.83 0.62
C ALA A 34 -12.37 -12.10 -0.21
N VAL A 35 -12.70 -11.92 -1.48
CA VAL A 35 -13.03 -13.01 -2.41
C VAL A 35 -12.40 -12.75 -3.77
N GLY A 36 -12.24 -13.81 -4.57
CA GLY A 36 -11.70 -13.71 -5.93
C GLY A 36 -10.17 -13.70 -5.97
N LYS A 37 -9.63 -13.62 -7.20
CA LYS A 37 -8.19 -13.46 -7.45
C LYS A 37 -7.87 -11.96 -7.61
N PRO A 38 -6.64 -11.51 -7.28
CA PRO A 38 -6.22 -10.15 -7.59
C PRO A 38 -6.35 -9.85 -9.08
N PHE A 39 -6.84 -8.65 -9.42
CA PHE A 39 -6.95 -8.17 -10.80
C PHE A 39 -5.59 -7.74 -11.37
N THR A 40 -4.81 -7.05 -10.54
CA THR A 40 -3.52 -6.46 -10.88
C THR A 40 -2.52 -6.70 -9.74
N LYS A 41 -1.23 -6.52 -10.02
CA LYS A 41 -0.18 -6.43 -9.00
C LYS A 41 0.36 -5.01 -9.05
N GLU A 42 0.00 -4.22 -8.05
CA GLU A 42 0.32 -2.79 -7.97
C GLU A 42 1.33 -2.54 -6.85
N ASN A 43 2.44 -1.90 -7.21
CA ASN A 43 3.47 -1.53 -6.22
C ASN A 43 3.11 -0.17 -5.62
N TYR A 44 3.05 -0.09 -4.28
CA TYR A 44 2.91 1.18 -3.58
C TYR A 44 4.22 1.99 -3.67
N GLY A 45 4.10 3.29 -3.90
CA GLY A 45 5.23 4.21 -4.01
C GLY A 45 5.01 5.50 -3.22
N ILE A 46 6.10 6.23 -3.00
CA ILE A 46 6.08 7.58 -2.40
C ILE A 46 6.12 8.59 -3.54
N GLY A 47 5.08 9.40 -3.67
CA GLY A 47 5.02 10.47 -4.67
C GLY A 47 5.94 11.63 -4.29
N LEU A 48 6.80 12.07 -5.21
CA LEU A 48 7.67 13.23 -5.06
C LEU A 48 7.43 14.22 -6.20
N LYS A 49 7.73 15.50 -5.96
CA LYS A 49 7.65 16.51 -7.02
C LYS A 49 8.62 16.13 -8.15
N LYS A 50 8.13 16.21 -9.39
CA LYS A 50 8.96 15.92 -10.57
C LYS A 50 10.17 16.86 -10.60
N GLY A 51 11.36 16.29 -10.75
CA GLY A 51 12.63 17.02 -10.84
C GLY A 51 13.36 17.22 -9.49
N ASP A 52 12.77 16.83 -8.36
CA ASP A 52 13.41 16.93 -7.05
C ASP A 52 14.33 15.73 -6.79
N THR A 53 15.53 15.77 -7.38
CA THR A 53 16.50 14.68 -7.32
C THR A 53 17.14 14.53 -5.93
N ALA A 54 17.31 15.60 -5.17
CA ALA A 54 17.91 15.55 -3.84
C ALA A 54 17.02 14.74 -2.87
N LEU A 55 15.71 14.98 -2.88
CA LEU A 55 14.73 14.22 -2.08
C LEU A 55 14.69 12.75 -2.50
N ILE A 56 14.78 12.47 -3.80
CA ILE A 56 14.85 11.10 -4.32
C ILE A 56 16.08 10.37 -3.75
N TYR A 57 17.28 10.96 -3.86
CA TYR A 57 18.50 10.28 -3.39
C TYR A 57 18.59 10.15 -1.88
N ILE A 58 18.17 11.17 -1.12
CA ILE A 58 18.32 11.16 0.35
C ILE A 58 17.24 10.28 1.00
N VAL A 59 15.97 10.40 0.60
CA VAL A 59 14.87 9.71 1.28
C VAL A 59 14.72 8.27 0.79
N LEU A 60 14.82 8.01 -0.51
CA LEU A 60 14.56 6.67 -1.05
C LEU A 60 15.76 5.73 -0.90
N ASN A 61 16.97 6.17 -1.25
CA ASN A 61 18.11 5.25 -1.22
C ASN A 61 18.61 4.97 0.19
N ASP A 62 18.61 5.97 1.09
CA ASP A 62 19.16 5.78 2.43
C ASP A 62 18.06 5.38 3.43
N ALA A 63 17.10 6.27 3.69
CA ALA A 63 16.14 6.06 4.78
C ALA A 63 15.20 4.87 4.55
N VAL A 64 14.60 4.76 3.36
CA VAL A 64 13.66 3.66 3.06
C VAL A 64 14.38 2.31 3.00
N THR A 65 15.57 2.25 2.41
CA THR A 65 16.39 1.02 2.38
C THR A 65 16.80 0.60 3.79
N GLN A 66 17.31 1.52 4.62
CA GLN A 66 17.68 1.23 6.00
C GLN A 66 16.49 0.77 6.82
N PHE A 67 15.32 1.41 6.65
CA PHE A 67 14.09 1.00 7.33
C PHE A 67 13.65 -0.39 6.89
N ALA A 68 13.69 -0.70 5.59
CA ALA A 68 13.34 -2.03 5.08
C ALA A 68 14.24 -3.12 5.67
N VAL A 69 15.56 -2.89 5.71
CA VAL A 69 16.52 -3.81 6.34
C VAL A 69 16.24 -3.96 7.84
N PHE A 70 15.98 -2.87 8.55
CA PHE A 70 15.62 -2.90 9.96
C PHE A 70 14.33 -3.72 10.19
N ALA A 71 13.29 -3.46 9.39
CA ALA A 71 12.00 -4.14 9.49
C ALA A 71 12.16 -5.64 9.23
N GLU A 72 12.90 -6.04 8.19
CA GLU A 72 13.18 -7.45 7.91
C GLU A 72 13.88 -8.14 9.08
N ARG A 73 14.92 -7.52 9.65
CA ARG A 73 15.62 -8.03 10.85
C ARG A 73 14.70 -8.14 12.06
N ARG A 74 13.81 -7.17 12.25
CA ARG A 74 12.88 -7.17 13.38
C ARG A 74 11.78 -8.23 13.24
N LEU A 75 11.30 -8.43 12.01
CA LEU A 75 10.16 -9.29 11.70
C LEU A 75 10.54 -10.75 11.50
N SER A 76 11.73 -11.04 10.97
CA SER A 76 12.31 -12.41 10.95
C SER A 76 12.42 -13.01 12.35
N ARG A 77 12.62 -12.17 13.38
CA ARG A 77 12.61 -12.59 14.80
C ARG A 77 11.21 -12.81 15.37
N SER A 78 10.18 -12.18 14.80
CA SER A 78 8.82 -12.26 15.31
C SER A 78 7.89 -13.19 14.53
N ARG A 79 8.22 -13.63 13.30
CA ARG A 79 7.37 -14.45 12.39
C ARG A 79 6.01 -13.83 11.99
N HIS A 80 5.82 -12.52 12.16
CA HIS A 80 4.56 -11.83 11.84
C HIS A 80 4.72 -10.88 10.66
N THR A 81 5.01 -11.40 9.46
CA THR A 81 4.95 -10.59 8.23
C THR A 81 3.73 -10.97 7.41
N ALA A 82 2.96 -9.97 6.96
CA ALA A 82 1.87 -10.19 6.01
C ALA A 82 2.39 -10.63 4.61
N ALA A 83 3.64 -10.32 4.28
CA ALA A 83 4.31 -10.68 3.03
C ALA A 83 5.85 -10.58 3.19
N PRO A 84 6.65 -11.16 2.27
CA PRO A 84 8.11 -10.97 2.24
C PRO A 84 8.49 -9.48 2.21
N VAL A 85 9.48 -9.09 3.02
CA VAL A 85 10.04 -7.73 2.99
C VAL A 85 11.06 -7.65 1.86
N THR A 86 10.93 -6.68 0.96
CA THR A 86 11.97 -6.39 -0.03
C THR A 86 13.00 -5.43 0.58
N THR A 87 14.27 -5.75 0.43
CA THR A 87 15.40 -4.89 0.82
C THR A 87 16.18 -4.37 -0.39
N ALA A 88 15.71 -4.66 -1.60
CA ALA A 88 16.24 -4.05 -2.81
C ALA A 88 15.97 -2.54 -2.81
N ALA A 89 16.89 -1.77 -3.41
CA ALA A 89 16.69 -0.35 -3.63
C ALA A 89 15.37 -0.10 -4.38
N PRO A 90 14.58 0.92 -3.98
CA PRO A 90 13.30 1.19 -4.60
C PRO A 90 13.48 1.58 -6.07
N ASN A 91 12.64 1.01 -6.94
CA ASN A 91 12.61 1.41 -8.34
C ASN A 91 12.06 2.83 -8.46
N ILE A 92 12.87 3.74 -8.99
CA ILE A 92 12.44 5.10 -9.31
C ILE A 92 11.75 5.07 -10.67
N ILE A 93 10.43 5.25 -10.66
CA ILE A 93 9.62 5.34 -11.88
C ILE A 93 9.21 6.81 -12.06
N GLN A 94 9.65 7.43 -13.16
CA GLN A 94 9.08 8.71 -13.59
C GLN A 94 7.77 8.42 -14.32
N GLY A 95 6.66 8.37 -13.57
CA GLY A 95 5.33 8.26 -14.15
C GLY A 95 4.89 9.54 -14.87
N SER A 96 4.03 9.40 -15.89
CA SER A 96 3.10 10.46 -16.26
C SER A 96 2.12 10.63 -15.10
N VAL A 97 1.97 11.86 -14.59
CA VAL A 97 0.94 12.19 -13.59
C VAL A 97 -0.41 11.70 -14.12
N GLU A 98 -1.08 10.81 -13.40
CA GLU A 98 -2.52 10.67 -13.61
C GLU A 98 -3.18 12.01 -13.26
N PRO A 99 -4.11 12.51 -14.07
CA PRO A 99 -4.79 13.77 -13.81
C PRO A 99 -5.73 13.63 -12.60
N GLY A 100 -5.15 13.64 -11.40
CA GLY A 100 -5.86 13.97 -10.16
C GLY A 100 -6.19 15.45 -10.20
N ALA A 101 -7.48 15.77 -10.12
CA ALA A 101 -8.05 17.10 -10.22
C ALA A 101 -7.15 18.18 -9.60
N ALA A 102 -6.91 19.25 -10.36
CA ALA A 102 -6.23 20.43 -9.87
C ALA A 102 -6.78 20.79 -8.50
N LEU A 103 -5.89 20.90 -7.50
CA LEU A 103 -6.22 21.55 -6.25
C LEU A 103 -6.69 22.97 -6.62
N VAL A 104 -8.00 23.18 -6.53
CA VAL A 104 -8.62 24.48 -6.73
C VAL A 104 -8.01 25.43 -5.69
N PRO A 105 -7.57 26.64 -6.08
CA PRO A 105 -6.84 27.57 -5.22
C PRO A 105 -7.59 27.95 -3.93
#